data_AF-X0SUA0-F1
#
_entry.id   AF-X0SUA0-F1
#
_cell.length_a   1.000
_cell.length_b   1.000
_cell.length_c   1.000
_cell.angle_alpha   90.00
_cell.angle_beta   90.00
_cell.angle_gamma   90.00
#
_symmetry.space_group_name_H-M   'P 1'
#
loop_
_entity.id
_entity.type
_entity.pdbx_description
1 polymer ?
#
loop_
_entity_poly.entity_id
_entity_poly.type
_entity_poly.pdbx_seq_one_letter_code
_entity_poly.pdbx_strand_id
1 'polypeptide(L)'
;MADKLQIPFYALNLDREFSRIIDYFVEEYTAGRTPNPCVQCNNWIKFGKLFDYADSVGAQFVATGHYARLAQDDAGEPALLRGRDAWKDQSYVLFGIERAFLSRMLLPVGEYEKPEIRQIAATLGMNVAEKKDSQEICFVTSGRYDEFVRASR
;
A
#
# COMPACT_ATOMS: atom_id res chain seq x y z
N MET A 1 6.97 11.54 12.83
CA MET A 1 6.49 12.14 11.57
C MET A 1 5.18 12.87 11.80
N ALA A 2 4.12 12.15 12.21
CA ALA A 2 2.82 12.75 12.53
C ALA A 2 2.92 13.90 13.54
N ASP A 3 3.66 13.72 14.63
CA ASP A 3 3.95 14.75 15.63
C ASP A 3 4.59 16.02 15.03
N LYS A 4 5.62 15.86 14.18
CA LYS A 4 6.26 16.98 13.47
C LYS A 4 5.33 17.72 12.51
N LEU A 5 4.34 17.02 11.96
CA LEU A 5 3.29 17.59 11.11
C LEU A 5 2.07 18.08 11.90
N GLN A 6 2.07 17.92 13.23
CA GLN A 6 0.96 18.23 14.11
C GLN A 6 -0.37 17.57 13.68
N ILE A 7 -0.29 16.33 13.15
CA ILE A 7 -1.46 15.53 12.79
C ILE A 7 -1.66 14.39 13.80
N PRO A 8 -2.92 14.04 14.16
CA PRO A 8 -3.20 12.89 15.00
C PRO A 8 -2.65 11.60 14.41
N PHE A 9 -2.15 10.72 15.29
CA PHE A 9 -1.69 9.39 14.92
C PHE A 9 -2.52 8.34 15.64
N TYR A 10 -3.02 7.37 14.88
CA TYR A 10 -3.79 6.24 15.38
C TYR A 10 -3.08 4.95 14.99
N ALA A 11 -2.88 4.07 15.97
CA ALA A 11 -2.34 2.73 15.73
C ALA A 11 -3.51 1.73 15.66
N LEU A 12 -3.58 0.98 14.58
CA LEU A 12 -4.56 -0.09 14.38
C LEU A 12 -3.84 -1.44 14.49
N ASN A 13 -4.37 -2.34 15.32
CA ASN A 13 -3.96 -3.74 15.30
C ASN A 13 -4.85 -4.48 14.28
N LEU A 14 -4.22 -5.02 13.25
CA LEU A 14 -4.87 -5.82 12.20
C LEU A 14 -4.19 -7.19 12.07
N ASP A 15 -3.61 -7.70 13.16
CA ASP A 15 -2.82 -8.94 13.15
C ASP A 15 -3.67 -10.12 12.68
N ARG A 16 -4.93 -10.18 13.10
CA ARG A 16 -5.87 -11.24 12.71
C ARG A 16 -6.16 -11.21 11.20
N GLU A 17 -6.45 -10.05 10.65
CA GLU A 17 -6.69 -9.89 9.22
C GLU A 17 -5.41 -10.11 8.42
N PHE A 18 -4.26 -9.72 8.97
CA PHE A 18 -2.97 -9.93 8.36
C PHE A 18 -2.55 -11.41 8.33
N SER A 19 -2.91 -12.21 9.35
CA SER A 19 -2.70 -13.67 9.34
C SER A 19 -3.31 -14.31 8.09
N ARG A 20 -4.47 -13.83 7.62
CA ARG A 20 -5.09 -14.33 6.38
C ARG A 20 -4.19 -14.15 5.15
N ILE A 21 -3.37 -13.10 5.09
CA ILE A 21 -2.41 -12.87 4.01
C ILE A 21 -1.28 -13.89 4.07
N ILE A 22 -0.84 -14.24 5.28
CA ILE A 22 0.18 -15.26 5.52
C ILE A 22 -0.37 -16.64 5.14
N ASP A 23 -1.59 -16.97 5.58
CA ASP A 23 -2.24 -18.24 5.26
C ASP A 23 -2.37 -18.41 3.73
N TYR A 24 -2.91 -17.40 3.04
CA TYR A 24 -2.95 -17.36 1.56
C TYR A 24 -1.57 -17.60 0.94
N PHE A 25 -0.54 -16.93 1.44
CA PHE A 25 0.81 -17.06 0.92
C PHE A 25 1.34 -18.50 1.06
N VAL A 26 1.18 -19.11 2.24
CA VAL A 26 1.64 -20.47 2.54
C VAL A 26 0.86 -21.53 1.75
N GLU A 27 -0.46 -21.37 1.63
CA GLU A 27 -1.34 -22.27 0.87
C GLU A 27 -0.98 -22.27 -0.63
N GLU A 28 -0.82 -21.09 -1.24
CA GLU A 28 -0.46 -20.97 -2.65
C GLU A 28 0.91 -21.58 -2.94
N TYR A 29 1.91 -21.31 -2.10
CA TYR A 29 3.22 -21.95 -2.22
C TYR A 29 3.15 -23.47 -2.05
N THR A 30 2.34 -23.95 -1.09
CA THR A 30 2.15 -25.39 -0.86
C THR A 30 1.46 -26.07 -2.04
N ALA A 31 0.62 -25.35 -2.77
CA ALA A 31 0.00 -25.81 -4.00
C ALA A 31 0.87 -25.61 -5.26
N GLY A 32 2.13 -25.22 -5.12
CA GLY A 32 3.08 -25.06 -6.23
C GLY A 32 2.86 -23.81 -7.08
N ARG A 33 2.14 -22.80 -6.55
CA ARG A 33 1.92 -21.50 -7.21
C ARG A 33 2.85 -20.44 -6.61
N THR A 34 3.02 -19.34 -7.34
CA THR A 34 3.77 -18.17 -6.88
C THR A 34 2.79 -17.05 -6.50
N PRO A 35 2.45 -16.88 -5.20
CA PRO A 35 1.51 -15.86 -4.76
C PRO A 35 2.07 -14.44 -4.82
N ASN A 36 1.17 -13.47 -4.91
CA ASN A 36 1.49 -12.06 -4.69
C ASN A 36 0.72 -11.53 -3.47
N PRO A 37 1.31 -11.60 -2.26
CA PRO A 37 0.64 -11.17 -1.04
C PRO A 37 0.45 -9.66 -0.96
N CYS A 38 1.23 -8.86 -1.71
CA CYS A 38 1.08 -7.40 -1.74
C CYS A 38 -0.24 -6.98 -2.38
N VAL A 39 -0.64 -7.66 -3.46
CA VAL A 39 -1.96 -7.45 -4.10
C VAL A 39 -3.09 -7.76 -3.11
N GLN A 40 -3.01 -8.91 -2.44
CA GLN A 40 -4.05 -9.29 -1.48
C GLN A 40 -4.08 -8.38 -0.25
N CYS A 41 -2.92 -7.91 0.21
CA CYS A 41 -2.83 -6.97 1.34
C CYS A 41 -3.50 -5.64 0.99
N ASN A 42 -3.29 -5.14 -0.23
CA ASN A 42 -4.03 -3.98 -0.72
C ASN A 42 -5.54 -4.26 -0.68
N ASN A 43 -6.00 -5.33 -1.32
CA ASN A 43 -7.43 -5.62 -1.44
C ASN A 43 -8.12 -5.86 -0.09
N TRP A 44 -7.54 -6.67 0.81
CA TRP A 44 -8.19 -7.11 2.04
C TRP A 44 -7.94 -6.19 3.23
N ILE A 45 -6.76 -5.56 3.31
CA ILE A 45 -6.36 -4.73 4.46
C ILE A 45 -6.52 -3.25 4.14
N LYS A 46 -5.82 -2.74 3.12
CA LYS A 46 -5.80 -1.29 2.85
C LYS A 46 -7.09 -0.77 2.24
N PHE A 47 -7.76 -1.56 1.42
CA PHE A 47 -9.03 -1.17 0.78
C PHE A 47 -10.24 -1.84 1.43
N GLY A 48 -10.02 -2.70 2.43
CA GLY A 48 -11.03 -3.17 3.36
C GLY A 48 -10.92 -2.44 4.70
N LYS A 49 -10.13 -2.98 5.63
CA LYS A 49 -10.05 -2.51 7.03
C LYS A 49 -9.69 -1.05 7.24
N LEU A 50 -8.82 -0.48 6.40
CA LEU A 50 -8.51 0.95 6.51
C LEU A 50 -9.69 1.84 6.09
N PHE A 51 -10.52 1.41 5.13
CA PHE A 51 -11.76 2.09 4.77
C PHE A 51 -12.82 1.93 5.86
N ASP A 52 -12.97 0.73 6.44
CA ASP A 52 -13.84 0.50 7.61
C ASP A 52 -13.47 1.47 8.76
N TYR A 53 -12.17 1.63 9.02
CA TYR A 53 -11.69 2.57 10.04
C TYR A 53 -11.95 4.03 9.64
N ALA A 54 -11.68 4.40 8.39
CA ALA A 54 -11.95 5.73 7.86
C ALA A 54 -13.42 6.11 8.05
N ASP A 55 -14.34 5.19 7.77
CA ASP A 55 -15.78 5.38 7.99
C ASP A 55 -16.10 5.57 9.48
N SER A 56 -15.50 4.76 10.36
CA SER A 56 -15.71 4.84 11.82
C SER A 56 -15.30 6.18 12.45
N VAL A 57 -14.36 6.89 11.82
CA VAL A 57 -13.89 8.22 12.27
C VAL A 57 -14.45 9.37 11.42
N GLY A 58 -15.36 9.09 10.48
CA GLY A 58 -15.97 10.08 9.61
C GLY A 58 -15.05 10.67 8.54
N ALA A 59 -13.99 9.97 8.14
CA ALA A 59 -13.07 10.42 7.11
C ALA A 59 -13.66 10.27 5.70
N GLN A 60 -13.70 11.37 4.95
CA GLN A 60 -14.24 11.38 3.59
C GLN A 60 -13.31 10.69 2.59
N PHE A 61 -12.00 10.80 2.79
CA PHE A 61 -10.97 10.28 1.90
C PHE A 61 -9.92 9.46 2.63
N VAL A 62 -9.31 8.52 1.91
CA VAL A 62 -8.16 7.71 2.36
C VAL A 62 -6.96 7.98 1.46
N ALA A 63 -5.89 8.52 2.04
CA ALA A 63 -4.65 8.77 1.34
C ALA A 63 -3.62 7.66 1.58
N THR A 64 -2.91 7.25 0.55
CA THR A 64 -1.78 6.30 0.67
C THR A 64 -0.56 6.78 -0.10
N GLY A 65 0.62 6.35 0.31
CA GLY A 65 1.88 6.67 -0.37
C GLY A 65 2.17 5.84 -1.61
N HIS A 66 1.15 5.32 -2.30
CA HIS A 66 1.38 4.55 -3.52
C HIS A 66 1.72 5.47 -4.69
N TYR A 67 2.73 5.08 -5.46
CA TYR A 67 3.12 5.72 -6.72
C TYR A 67 2.19 5.26 -7.84
N ALA A 68 0.96 5.73 -7.82
CA ALA A 68 -0.03 5.56 -8.87
C ALA A 68 -0.92 6.81 -8.91
N ARG A 69 -1.69 6.99 -9.97
CA ARG A 69 -2.50 8.20 -10.15
C ARG A 69 -3.97 7.86 -10.28
N LEU A 70 -4.81 8.84 -10.00
CA LEU A 70 -6.26 8.77 -10.21
C LEU A 70 -6.63 9.86 -11.19
N ALA A 71 -7.43 9.53 -12.18
CA ALA A 71 -8.03 10.48 -13.11
C ALA A 71 -9.46 10.04 -13.44
N GLN A 72 -10.18 10.84 -14.19
CA GLN A 72 -11.43 10.41 -14.81
C GLN A 72 -11.14 9.80 -16.18
N ASP A 73 -11.83 8.71 -16.52
CA ASP A 73 -11.86 8.20 -17.88
C ASP A 73 -12.80 9.05 -18.78
N ASP A 74 -12.91 8.68 -20.06
CA ASP A 74 -13.72 9.41 -21.04
C ASP A 74 -15.22 9.46 -20.68
N ALA A 75 -15.69 8.57 -19.81
CA ALA A 75 -17.06 8.55 -19.30
C ALA A 75 -17.23 9.40 -18.02
N GLY A 76 -16.15 9.99 -17.51
CA GLY A 76 -16.15 10.75 -16.25
C GLY A 76 -15.95 9.87 -15.00
N GLU A 77 -15.71 8.57 -15.18
CA GLU A 77 -15.61 7.62 -14.06
C GLU A 77 -14.19 7.59 -13.48
N PRO A 78 -14.01 7.40 -12.16
CA PRO A 78 -12.69 7.27 -11.56
C PRO A 78 -11.91 6.09 -12.16
N ALA A 79 -10.68 6.35 -12.58
CA ALA A 79 -9.77 5.40 -13.18
C ALA A 79 -8.40 5.43 -12.48
N LEU A 80 -7.79 4.25 -12.37
CA LEU A 80 -6.43 4.08 -11.86
C LEU A 80 -5.43 4.17 -13.01
N LEU A 81 -4.44 5.04 -12.85
CA LEU A 81 -3.39 5.31 -13.83
C LEU A 81 -2.03 4.95 -13.25
N ARG A 82 -1.07 4.68 -14.15
CA ARG A 82 0.34 4.53 -13.76
C ARG A 82 0.87 5.80 -13.11
N GLY A 83 1.73 5.64 -12.11
CA GLY A 83 2.53 6.71 -11.52
C GLY A 83 3.39 7.42 -12.56
N ARG A 84 3.71 8.68 -12.31
CA ARG A 84 4.64 9.46 -13.16
C ARG A 84 6.02 8.81 -13.19
N ASP A 85 6.48 8.31 -12.04
CA ASP A 85 7.72 7.53 -11.93
C ASP A 85 7.50 6.08 -12.41
N ALA A 86 7.90 5.78 -13.64
CA ALA A 86 7.75 4.44 -14.20
C ALA A 86 8.51 3.35 -13.41
N TRP A 87 9.62 3.70 -12.74
CA TRP A 87 10.41 2.75 -11.94
C TRP A 87 9.84 2.49 -10.56
N LYS A 88 8.97 3.38 -10.09
CA LYS A 88 8.26 3.24 -8.82
C LYS A 88 6.77 2.98 -8.98
N ASP A 89 6.26 2.88 -10.21
CA ASP A 89 4.84 2.66 -10.46
C ASP A 89 4.31 1.46 -9.67
N GLN A 90 3.24 1.73 -8.93
CA GLN A 90 2.56 0.76 -8.07
C GLN A 90 1.14 0.49 -8.54
N SER A 91 0.74 0.96 -9.72
CA SER A 91 -0.58 0.66 -10.29
C SER A 91 -0.85 -0.85 -10.38
N TYR A 92 0.19 -1.65 -10.64
CA TYR A 92 0.08 -3.12 -10.66
C TYR A 92 -0.41 -3.69 -9.34
N VAL A 93 0.11 -3.28 -8.17
CA VAL A 93 -0.33 -3.87 -6.90
C VAL A 93 -1.72 -3.39 -6.44
N LEU A 94 -2.33 -2.49 -7.20
CA LEU A 94 -3.63 -1.87 -6.96
C LEU A 94 -4.71 -2.37 -7.95
N PHE A 95 -4.41 -3.33 -8.83
CA PHE A 95 -5.32 -3.73 -9.92
C PHE A 95 -6.66 -4.33 -9.44
N GLY A 96 -6.72 -4.86 -8.22
CA GLY A 96 -7.90 -5.53 -7.66
C GLY A 96 -8.82 -4.61 -6.85
N ILE A 97 -8.52 -3.31 -6.76
CA ILE A 97 -9.34 -2.37 -5.99
C ILE A 97 -10.71 -2.24 -6.63
N GLU A 98 -11.76 -2.32 -5.80
CA GLU A 98 -13.11 -2.04 -6.25
C GLU A 98 -13.23 -0.57 -6.68
N ARG A 99 -13.75 -0.34 -7.90
CA ARG A 99 -13.85 1.01 -8.50
C ARG A 99 -14.58 2.00 -7.59
N ALA A 100 -15.54 1.55 -6.79
CA ALA A 100 -16.25 2.38 -5.81
C ALA A 100 -15.32 3.10 -4.84
N PHE A 101 -14.21 2.47 -4.42
CA PHE A 101 -13.25 3.08 -3.50
C PHE A 101 -12.40 4.17 -4.17
N LEU A 102 -12.19 4.13 -5.48
CA LEU A 102 -11.34 5.09 -6.19
C LEU A 102 -11.82 6.53 -6.01
N SER A 103 -13.13 6.75 -5.91
CA SER A 103 -13.74 8.07 -5.68
C SER A 103 -13.35 8.70 -4.32
N ARG A 104 -12.95 7.87 -3.35
CA ARG A 104 -12.56 8.27 -1.99
C ARG A 104 -11.06 8.12 -1.75
N MET A 105 -10.28 7.72 -2.75
CA MET A 105 -8.84 7.53 -2.61
C MET A 105 -8.06 8.78 -2.98
N LEU A 106 -6.93 8.98 -2.30
CA LEU A 106 -5.92 9.98 -2.66
C LEU A 106 -4.55 9.31 -2.80
N LEU A 107 -3.87 9.57 -3.91
CA LEU A 107 -2.52 9.07 -4.21
C LEU A 107 -1.54 10.24 -4.42
N PRO A 108 -1.27 11.05 -3.37
CA PRO A 108 -0.61 12.35 -3.50
C PRO A 108 0.82 12.29 -4.04
N VAL A 109 1.49 11.13 -3.95
CA VAL A 109 2.85 10.97 -4.46
C VAL A 109 2.90 10.51 -5.92
N GLY A 110 1.75 10.16 -6.52
CA GLY A 110 1.68 9.61 -7.88
C GLY A 110 2.15 10.53 -8.99
N GLU A 111 2.11 11.85 -8.76
CA GLU A 111 2.53 12.89 -9.70
C GLU A 111 4.01 13.26 -9.58
N TYR A 112 4.77 12.55 -8.75
CA TYR A 112 6.16 12.85 -8.46
C TYR A 112 7.07 11.67 -8.76
N GLU A 113 8.28 11.97 -9.18
CA GLU A 113 9.40 11.06 -9.13
C GLU A 113 9.91 10.88 -7.71
N LYS A 114 10.47 9.70 -7.41
CA LYS A 114 11.01 9.40 -6.07
C LYS A 114 12.02 10.44 -5.57
N PRO A 115 12.95 10.96 -6.39
CA PRO A 115 13.87 12.00 -5.96
C PRO A 115 13.16 13.29 -5.55
N GLU A 116 12.09 13.70 -6.25
CA GLU A 116 11.30 14.88 -5.92
C GLU A 116 10.65 14.73 -4.53
N ILE A 117 10.05 13.57 -4.24
CA ILE A 117 9.48 13.26 -2.92
C ILE A 117 10.55 13.28 -1.81
N ARG A 118 11.75 12.75 -2.08
CA ARG A 118 12.87 12.81 -1.12
C ARG A 118 13.32 14.24 -0.87
N GLN A 119 13.37 15.07 -1.90
CA GLN A 119 13.71 16.48 -1.77
C GLN A 119 12.67 17.23 -0.94
N ILE A 120 11.37 17.01 -1.20
CA ILE A 120 10.28 17.57 -0.38
C ILE A 120 10.44 17.15 1.09
N ALA A 121 10.68 15.86 1.33
CA ALA A 121 10.91 15.35 2.68
C ALA A 121 12.13 16.01 3.34
N ALA A 122 13.24 16.19 2.62
CA ALA A 122 14.45 16.83 3.12
C ALA A 122 14.22 18.31 3.46
N THR A 123 13.53 19.06 2.59
CA THR A 123 13.17 20.47 2.82
C THR A 123 12.27 20.65 4.05
N LEU A 124 11.40 19.68 4.33
CA LEU A 124 10.58 19.65 5.54
C LEU A 124 11.35 19.12 6.78
N GLY A 125 12.63 18.79 6.62
CA GLY A 125 13.49 18.19 7.65
C GLY A 125 12.99 16.83 8.13
N MET A 126 12.35 16.05 7.27
CA MET A 126 11.79 14.74 7.63
C MET A 126 12.88 13.67 7.56
N ASN A 127 13.08 12.94 8.67
CA ASN A 127 14.08 11.86 8.77
C ASN A 127 13.88 10.70 7.77
N VAL A 128 12.73 10.65 7.08
CA VAL A 128 12.45 9.61 6.08
C VAL A 128 13.06 9.90 4.70
N ALA A 129 13.60 11.10 4.47
CA ALA A 129 14.21 11.46 3.18
C ALA A 129 15.32 10.48 2.76
N GLU A 130 16.12 10.05 3.73
CA GLU A 130 17.26 9.14 3.53
C GLU A 130 16.91 7.67 3.77
N LYS A 131 15.71 7.38 4.26
CA LYS A 131 15.30 6.00 4.55
C LYS A 131 15.27 5.20 3.25
N LYS A 132 15.95 4.05 3.26
CA LYS A 132 15.89 3.08 2.16
C LYS A 132 14.45 2.57 2.02
N ASP A 133 14.02 2.40 0.78
CA ASP A 133 12.72 1.81 0.49
C ASP A 133 12.71 0.37 0.99
N SER A 134 11.58 -0.06 1.57
CA SER A 134 11.36 -1.47 1.86
C SER A 134 11.50 -2.28 0.57
N GLN A 135 12.33 -3.31 0.64
CA GLN A 135 12.45 -4.37 -0.35
C GLN A 135 11.88 -5.64 0.29
N GLU A 136 11.48 -6.62 -0.52
CA GLU A 136 10.84 -7.88 -0.09
C GLU A 136 9.41 -7.76 0.46
N ILE A 137 8.78 -8.92 0.67
CA ILE A 137 7.47 -9.06 1.31
C ILE A 137 7.59 -8.69 2.79
N CYS A 138 6.64 -7.90 3.30
CA CYS A 138 6.76 -7.28 4.63
C CYS A 138 6.93 -8.25 5.80
N PHE A 139 6.48 -9.51 5.68
CA PHE A 139 6.64 -10.56 6.69
C PHE A 139 7.75 -11.57 6.37
N VAL A 140 8.44 -11.44 5.23
CA VAL A 140 9.61 -12.26 4.85
C VAL A 140 10.81 -11.33 4.61
N THR A 141 11.35 -10.79 5.69
CA THR A 141 12.41 -9.76 5.64
C THR A 141 13.79 -10.32 5.27
N SER A 142 13.99 -11.64 5.38
CA SER A 142 15.24 -12.33 5.03
C SER A 142 15.36 -12.66 3.54
N GLY A 143 14.28 -12.55 2.77
CA GLY A 143 14.19 -13.06 1.40
C GLY A 143 14.16 -14.59 1.30
N ARG A 144 14.18 -15.32 2.43
CA ARG A 144 14.15 -16.79 2.48
C ARG A 144 12.72 -17.31 2.58
N TYR A 145 12.02 -17.23 1.45
CA TYR A 145 10.61 -17.65 1.33
C TYR A 145 10.41 -19.13 1.65
N ASP A 146 11.37 -19.98 1.28
CA ASP A 146 11.34 -21.42 1.54
C ASP A 146 11.35 -21.75 3.04
N GLU A 147 12.20 -21.08 3.81
CA GLU A 147 12.25 -21.26 5.27
C GLU A 147 10.98 -20.79 5.93
N PHE A 148 10.47 -19.62 5.51
CA PHE A 148 9.24 -19.07 6.05
C PHE A 148 8.05 -20.02 5.84
N VAL A 149 7.89 -20.54 4.62
CA VAL A 149 6.81 -21.49 4.30
C VAL A 149 6.98 -22.80 5.07
N ARG A 150 8.21 -23.32 5.22
CA ARG A 150 8.45 -24.56 6.01
C ARG A 150 8.15 -24.38 7.49
N ALA A 151 8.45 -23.22 8.07
CA ALA A 151 8.20 -22.92 9.47
C ALA A 151 6.72 -22.64 9.77
N SER A 152 5.93 -22.30 8.75
CA SER A 152 4.51 -21.95 8.85
C SER A 152 3.58 -23.09 8.44
N ARG A 153 4.12 -24.29 8.21
CA ARG A 153 3.38 -25.53 7.93
C ARG A 153 3.04 -26.30 9.20
#